data_AF-A0A9W7AMG9-F1
#
_entry.id   AF-A0A9W7AMG9-F1
#
_cell.length_a   1.000
_cell.length_b   1.000
_cell.length_c   1.000
_cell.angle_alpha   90.00
_cell.angle_beta   90.00
_cell.angle_gamma   90.00
#
_symmetry.space_group_name_H-M   'P 1'
#
loop_
_entity.id
_entity.type
_entity.pdbx_description
1 polymer ?
#
loop_
_entity_poly.entity_id
_entity_poly.type
_entity_poly.pdbx_seq_one_letter_code
_entity_poly.pdbx_strand_id
1 'polypeptide(L)'
;GHLTCYEITQFFENFYVSTFGEGGEPNDDIVSFVKQNDAFVTRMVDTDLYWSHVGDVYARSAGMLEGYNGSPCSLQPGFKPLSKMDWNLLQLDGDLFDLMTAFPDKETLLGQLIGQLTSLITSPFTFFATAAVTDKVLRCSALIKLTSSDLFFGHDTWDTYSTASPRIYKTISLPVRNPNGPPILHVDSFSSSPGFVASIDDYYTISGTSALTVIETSNNVYDVRAYKALSPESVFCWARTMVANQMAGDGEAWGEAFSELHSGTYNNQWLIVDRGRIDEDEGLLVVVEEAPGLMHSEDMTGRLRSDGYWGSYNVAFYEDIRAVMGETEGYWDAPRAKIFAELQSSVEDMDSMTYVMGYNNYLNDPNSEGKNLFSTSTPSSSLTPPTTNLSPTSHFPQSPSPPKTLIKESHPPKRGLEQP
;
A
#
# COMPACT_ATOMS: atom_id res chain seq x y z
N GLY A 1 -8.40 0.39 20.33
CA GLY A 1 -9.47 1.35 20.65
C GLY A 1 -9.07 2.17 21.86
N HIS A 2 -9.31 1.65 23.05
CA HIS A 2 -9.17 2.41 24.31
C HIS A 2 -7.77 3.00 24.54
N LEU A 3 -6.70 2.20 24.36
CA LEU A 3 -5.33 2.60 24.69
C LEU A 3 -4.71 3.60 23.71
N THR A 4 -5.22 3.65 22.47
CA THR A 4 -4.63 4.41 21.37
C THR A 4 -5.61 5.47 20.85
N CYS A 5 -6.48 5.99 21.70
CA CYS A 5 -7.60 6.82 21.28
C CYS A 5 -7.15 8.20 20.77
N TYR A 6 -6.05 8.75 21.28
CA TYR A 6 -5.48 9.99 20.76
C TYR A 6 -4.92 9.80 19.34
N GLU A 7 -4.16 8.72 19.14
CA GLU A 7 -3.56 8.39 17.85
C GLU A 7 -4.62 8.01 16.81
N ILE A 8 -5.69 7.30 17.21
CA ILE A 8 -6.83 7.03 16.32
C ILE A 8 -7.50 8.33 15.88
N THR A 9 -7.71 9.28 16.80
CA THR A 9 -8.36 10.56 16.46
C THR A 9 -7.51 11.33 15.45
N GLN A 10 -6.21 11.44 15.69
CA GLN A 10 -5.28 12.12 14.77
C GLN A 10 -5.20 11.43 13.42
N PHE A 11 -5.04 10.10 13.41
CA PHE A 11 -4.90 9.35 12.17
C PHE A 11 -6.19 9.37 11.35
N PHE A 12 -7.35 9.26 11.99
CA PHE A 12 -8.64 9.33 11.30
C PHE A 12 -8.85 10.67 10.61
N GLU A 13 -8.48 11.80 11.25
CA GLU A 13 -8.56 13.11 10.61
C GLU A 13 -7.65 13.19 9.37
N ASN A 14 -6.42 12.68 9.46
CA ASN A 14 -5.50 12.66 8.32
C ASN A 14 -6.03 11.79 7.17
N PHE A 15 -6.46 10.56 7.47
CA PHE A 15 -7.09 9.64 6.52
C PHE A 15 -8.28 10.31 5.84
N TYR A 16 -9.22 10.83 6.64
CA TYR A 16 -10.47 11.37 6.12
C TYR A 16 -10.23 12.54 5.16
N VAL A 17 -9.35 13.47 5.54
CA VAL A 17 -8.99 14.62 4.68
C VAL A 17 -8.22 14.17 3.44
N SER A 18 -7.32 13.19 3.56
CA SER A 18 -6.57 12.65 2.42
C SER A 18 -7.47 11.96 1.40
N THR A 19 -8.49 11.24 1.88
CA THR A 19 -9.35 10.40 1.04
C THR A 19 -10.55 11.17 0.48
N PHE A 20 -11.20 12.01 1.28
CA PHE A 20 -12.43 12.70 0.89
C PHE A 20 -12.26 14.22 0.72
N GLY A 21 -11.10 14.78 1.09
CA GLY A 21 -10.88 16.22 1.10
C GLY A 21 -11.43 16.92 2.35
N GLU A 22 -10.99 18.15 2.59
CA GLU A 22 -11.44 18.94 3.74
C GLU A 22 -12.94 19.28 3.61
N GLY A 23 -13.75 18.74 4.53
CA GLY A 23 -15.21 18.91 4.51
C GLY A 23 -15.92 18.12 3.42
N GLY A 24 -15.22 17.20 2.73
CA GLY A 24 -15.82 16.29 1.78
C GLY A 24 -16.59 15.16 2.47
N GLU A 25 -17.52 14.57 1.74
CA GLU A 25 -18.34 13.45 2.20
C GLU A 25 -18.15 12.27 1.24
N PRO A 26 -18.18 11.03 1.75
CA PRO A 26 -18.10 9.86 0.90
C PRO A 26 -19.29 9.81 -0.07
N ASN A 27 -19.07 9.31 -1.28
CA ASN A 27 -20.12 9.14 -2.29
C ASN A 27 -21.25 8.24 -1.75
N ASP A 28 -22.51 8.65 -1.92
CA ASP A 28 -23.70 7.92 -1.49
C ASP A 28 -23.75 6.47 -2.02
N ASP A 29 -23.27 6.23 -3.24
CA ASP A 29 -23.22 4.90 -3.84
C ASP A 29 -22.19 4.01 -3.13
N ILE A 30 -21.04 4.55 -2.74
CA ILE A 30 -20.04 3.84 -1.92
C ILE A 30 -20.63 3.52 -0.55
N VAL A 31 -21.25 4.50 0.11
CA VAL A 31 -21.91 4.30 1.41
C VAL A 31 -23.00 3.23 1.31
N SER A 32 -23.78 3.23 0.23
CA SER A 32 -24.81 2.23 -0.04
C SER A 32 -24.21 0.84 -0.27
N PHE A 33 -23.13 0.74 -1.04
CA PHE A 33 -22.42 -0.51 -1.30
C PHE A 33 -21.86 -1.11 -0.01
N VAL A 34 -21.17 -0.31 0.81
CA VAL A 34 -20.62 -0.74 2.10
C VAL A 34 -21.73 -1.18 3.07
N LYS A 35 -22.88 -0.51 3.09
CA LYS A 35 -24.04 -0.95 3.90
C LYS A 35 -24.60 -2.30 3.45
N GLN A 36 -24.72 -2.51 2.15
CA GLN A 36 -25.20 -3.77 1.59
C GLN A 36 -24.21 -4.91 1.89
N ASN A 37 -22.91 -4.63 1.78
CA ASN A 37 -21.84 -5.57 2.14
C ASN A 37 -21.86 -5.94 3.62
N ASP A 38 -21.90 -4.94 4.52
CA ASP A 38 -21.97 -5.17 5.97
C ASP A 38 -23.20 -6.02 6.34
N ALA A 39 -24.34 -5.76 5.70
CA ALA A 39 -25.54 -6.57 5.88
C ALA A 39 -25.39 -8.00 5.32
N PHE A 40 -24.68 -8.20 4.22
CA PHE A 40 -24.37 -9.52 3.66
C PHE A 40 -23.46 -10.30 4.61
N VAL A 41 -22.31 -9.74 4.98
CA VAL A 41 -21.37 -10.35 5.91
C VAL A 41 -22.07 -10.75 7.21
N THR A 42 -22.87 -9.85 7.79
CA THR A 42 -23.64 -10.13 9.02
C THR A 42 -24.58 -11.34 8.88
N ARG A 43 -25.19 -11.55 7.69
CA ARG A 43 -26.06 -12.72 7.46
C ARG A 43 -25.27 -14.02 7.30
N MET A 44 -24.03 -13.93 6.81
CA MET A 44 -23.21 -15.08 6.49
C MET A 44 -22.38 -15.58 7.67
N VAL A 45 -22.13 -14.76 8.69
CA VAL A 45 -21.39 -15.16 9.91
C VAL A 45 -21.88 -16.51 10.45
N ASP A 46 -20.92 -17.37 10.79
CA ASP A 46 -21.13 -18.72 11.34
C ASP A 46 -21.92 -19.70 10.45
N THR A 47 -22.06 -19.42 9.14
CA THR A 47 -22.64 -20.40 8.19
C THR A 47 -21.72 -21.58 7.90
N ASP A 48 -20.41 -21.36 7.96
CA ASP A 48 -19.35 -22.37 7.93
C ASP A 48 -18.11 -21.87 8.70
N LEU A 49 -17.02 -22.63 8.65
CA LEU A 49 -15.78 -22.28 9.33
C LEU A 49 -15.16 -20.97 8.83
N TYR A 50 -15.12 -20.76 7.51
CA TYR A 50 -14.59 -19.53 6.92
C TYR A 50 -15.38 -18.33 7.45
N TRP A 51 -16.70 -18.42 7.42
CA TRP A 51 -17.57 -17.36 7.92
C TRP A 51 -17.56 -17.18 9.45
N SER A 52 -17.20 -18.21 10.22
CA SER A 52 -16.88 -18.03 11.64
C SER A 52 -15.61 -17.19 11.85
N HIS A 53 -14.56 -17.41 11.04
CA HIS A 53 -13.36 -16.56 11.09
C HIS A 53 -13.65 -15.13 10.64
N VAL A 54 -14.45 -14.94 9.57
CA VAL A 54 -14.93 -13.61 9.17
C VAL A 54 -15.67 -12.94 10.34
N GLY A 55 -16.57 -13.66 11.00
CA GLY A 55 -17.28 -13.18 12.18
C GLY A 55 -16.33 -12.72 13.30
N ASP A 56 -15.32 -13.51 13.62
CA ASP A 56 -14.33 -13.19 14.66
C ASP A 56 -13.50 -11.93 14.28
N VAL A 57 -13.11 -11.77 13.01
CA VAL A 57 -12.40 -10.58 12.50
C VAL A 57 -13.26 -9.32 12.59
N TYR A 58 -14.53 -9.38 12.15
CA TYR A 58 -15.46 -8.25 12.23
C TYR A 58 -15.82 -7.91 13.68
N ALA A 59 -15.96 -8.91 14.56
CA ALA A 59 -16.18 -8.70 15.99
C ALA A 59 -14.99 -7.97 16.64
N ARG A 60 -13.76 -8.31 16.27
CA ARG A 60 -12.56 -7.60 16.71
C ARG A 60 -12.57 -6.13 16.25
N SER A 61 -12.97 -5.87 15.01
CA SER A 61 -13.12 -4.49 14.48
C SER A 61 -14.18 -3.70 15.26
N ALA A 62 -15.35 -4.31 15.51
CA ALA A 62 -16.40 -3.69 16.31
C ALA A 62 -15.95 -3.39 17.76
N GLY A 63 -15.23 -4.31 18.41
CA GLY A 63 -14.67 -4.10 19.75
C GLY A 63 -13.60 -2.99 19.79
N MET A 64 -12.84 -2.81 18.72
CA MET A 64 -11.90 -1.69 18.59
C MET A 64 -12.61 -0.34 18.54
N LEU A 65 -13.71 -0.25 17.78
CA LEU A 65 -14.57 0.93 17.71
C LEU A 65 -15.23 1.23 19.07
N GLU A 66 -15.84 0.22 19.70
CA GLU A 66 -16.44 0.37 21.03
C GLU A 66 -15.41 0.86 22.04
N GLY A 67 -14.23 0.25 22.05
CA GLY A 67 -13.14 0.66 22.93
C GLY A 67 -12.64 2.08 22.65
N TYR A 68 -12.66 2.56 21.41
CA TYR A 68 -12.33 3.94 21.06
C TYR A 68 -13.39 4.92 21.57
N ASN A 69 -14.67 4.67 21.26
CA ASN A 69 -15.78 5.54 21.64
C ASN A 69 -16.02 5.57 23.17
N GLY A 70 -15.72 4.47 23.87
CA GLY A 70 -15.78 4.36 25.33
C GLY A 70 -14.46 4.68 26.05
N SER A 71 -13.46 5.23 25.35
CA SER A 71 -12.14 5.53 25.91
C SER A 71 -12.14 6.79 26.80
N PRO A 72 -11.08 7.06 27.57
CA PRO A 72 -10.96 8.30 28.35
C PRO A 72 -10.87 9.55 27.46
N CYS A 73 -10.51 9.38 26.17
CA CYS A 73 -10.57 10.45 25.19
C CYS A 73 -12.01 10.98 25.01
N SER A 74 -13.04 10.16 25.25
CA SER A 74 -14.44 10.59 25.13
C SER A 74 -14.85 11.69 26.11
N LEU A 75 -14.07 11.88 27.17
CA LEU A 75 -14.27 12.91 28.18
C LEU A 75 -13.56 14.23 27.82
N GLN A 76 -12.71 14.25 26.78
CA GLN A 76 -11.98 15.44 26.38
C GLN A 76 -12.86 16.38 25.56
N PRO A 77 -12.76 17.71 25.76
CA PRO A 77 -13.46 18.68 24.91
C PRO A 77 -13.07 18.50 23.44
N GLY A 78 -14.06 18.45 22.55
CA GLY A 78 -13.84 18.33 21.10
C GLY A 78 -13.68 16.90 20.60
N PHE A 79 -13.77 15.87 21.46
CA PHE A 79 -13.82 14.47 21.01
C PHE A 79 -15.01 14.23 20.09
N LYS A 80 -14.75 13.58 18.95
CA LYS A 80 -15.77 13.17 17.98
C LYS A 80 -15.86 11.65 18.00
N PRO A 81 -16.97 11.05 18.49
CA PRO A 81 -17.16 9.62 18.37
C PRO A 81 -17.27 9.23 16.90
N LEU A 82 -16.71 8.08 16.54
CA LEU A 82 -16.81 7.54 15.19
C LEU A 82 -18.06 6.69 15.08
N SER A 83 -18.79 6.82 13.97
CA SER A 83 -19.88 5.90 13.63
C SER A 83 -19.32 4.56 13.12
N LYS A 84 -20.19 3.54 13.01
CA LYS A 84 -19.83 2.29 12.35
C LYS A 84 -19.40 2.51 10.89
N MET A 85 -20.03 3.47 10.20
CA MET A 85 -19.69 3.79 8.81
C MET A 85 -18.30 4.43 8.73
N ASP A 86 -17.99 5.40 9.59
CA ASP A 86 -16.65 6.03 9.65
C ASP A 86 -15.57 4.98 9.91
N TRP A 87 -15.85 4.06 10.84
CA TRP A 87 -14.93 2.98 11.17
C TRP A 87 -14.74 1.97 10.04
N ASN A 88 -15.83 1.60 9.37
CA ASN A 88 -15.77 0.71 8.22
C ASN A 88 -14.98 1.35 7.08
N LEU A 89 -15.26 2.62 6.74
CA LEU A 89 -14.50 3.35 5.72
C LEU A 89 -13.02 3.42 6.07
N LEU A 90 -12.66 3.60 7.34
CA LEU A 90 -11.27 3.56 7.78
C LEU A 90 -10.63 2.19 7.48
N GLN A 91 -11.30 1.06 7.74
CA GLN A 91 -10.72 -0.25 7.41
C GLN A 91 -10.59 -0.49 5.90
N LEU A 92 -11.33 0.26 5.09
CA LEU A 92 -11.38 0.15 3.63
C LEU A 92 -10.37 1.08 2.94
N ASP A 93 -9.36 1.64 3.61
CA ASP A 93 -8.42 2.60 2.98
C ASP A 93 -7.87 2.10 1.63
N GLY A 94 -7.37 0.86 1.59
CA GLY A 94 -6.94 0.23 0.33
C GLY A 94 -8.10 -0.04 -0.65
N ASP A 95 -9.21 -0.60 -0.17
CA ASP A 95 -10.39 -0.91 -0.99
C ASP A 95 -11.04 0.34 -1.62
N LEU A 96 -10.90 1.50 -0.97
CA LEU A 96 -11.48 2.77 -1.41
C LEU A 96 -10.86 3.27 -2.72
N PHE A 97 -9.62 2.90 -3.05
CA PHE A 97 -9.02 3.25 -4.34
C PHE A 97 -9.84 2.70 -5.52
N ASP A 98 -10.26 1.44 -5.42
CA ASP A 98 -11.07 0.79 -6.44
C ASP A 98 -12.52 1.25 -6.36
N LEU A 99 -13.10 1.36 -5.15
CA LEU A 99 -14.49 1.79 -4.97
C LEU A 99 -14.73 3.22 -5.46
N MET A 100 -13.82 4.16 -5.21
CA MET A 100 -13.93 5.53 -5.71
C MET A 100 -13.81 5.60 -7.22
N THR A 101 -13.05 4.69 -7.84
CA THR A 101 -12.98 4.58 -9.30
C THR A 101 -14.25 3.95 -9.88
N ALA A 102 -14.82 2.95 -9.21
CA ALA A 102 -16.03 2.26 -9.62
C ALA A 102 -17.30 3.12 -9.46
N PHE A 103 -17.33 4.00 -8.46
CA PHE A 103 -18.43 4.90 -8.13
C PHE A 103 -17.97 6.38 -8.20
N PRO A 104 -17.62 6.88 -9.41
CA PRO A 104 -17.10 8.23 -9.55
C PRO A 104 -18.16 9.27 -9.18
N ASP A 105 -17.73 10.39 -8.59
CA ASP A 105 -18.61 11.52 -8.38
C ASP A 105 -19.00 12.20 -9.71
N LYS A 106 -19.97 13.12 -9.64
CA LYS A 106 -20.50 13.80 -10.84
C LYS A 106 -19.46 14.65 -11.55
N GLU A 107 -18.50 15.23 -10.82
CA GLU A 107 -17.44 16.06 -11.40
C GLU A 107 -16.40 15.21 -12.15
N THR A 108 -16.03 14.06 -11.58
CA THR A 108 -15.18 13.04 -12.21
C THR A 108 -15.85 12.48 -13.45
N LEU A 109 -17.14 12.15 -13.37
CA LEU A 109 -17.93 11.69 -14.52
C LEU A 109 -17.94 12.75 -15.63
N LEU A 110 -18.12 14.02 -15.28
CA LEU A 110 -18.09 15.14 -16.23
C LEU A 110 -16.69 15.30 -16.85
N GLY A 111 -15.62 15.19 -16.05
CA GLY A 111 -14.24 15.23 -16.52
C GLY A 111 -13.92 14.08 -17.48
N GLN A 112 -14.36 12.86 -17.17
CA GLN A 112 -14.24 11.68 -18.04
C GLN A 112 -15.00 11.87 -19.36
N LEU A 113 -16.24 12.38 -19.30
CA LEU A 113 -17.06 12.67 -20.49
C LEU A 113 -16.41 13.73 -21.39
N ILE A 114 -15.90 14.82 -20.80
CA ILE A 114 -15.16 15.85 -21.53
C ILE A 114 -13.92 15.23 -22.17
N GLY A 115 -13.16 14.42 -21.43
CA GLY A 115 -11.97 13.73 -21.90
C GLY A 115 -12.22 12.77 -23.07
N GLN A 116 -13.30 11.98 -23.00
CA GLN A 116 -13.72 11.11 -24.09
C GLN A 116 -14.13 11.92 -25.33
N LEU A 117 -14.85 13.02 -25.15
CA LEU A 117 -15.20 13.92 -26.26
C LEU A 117 -13.96 14.55 -26.90
N THR A 118 -12.95 14.98 -26.13
CA THR A 118 -11.70 15.50 -26.70
C THR A 118 -10.91 14.43 -27.46
N SER A 119 -10.90 13.18 -26.98
CA SER A 119 -10.23 12.04 -27.66
C SER A 119 -10.78 11.74 -29.06
N LEU A 120 -12.05 12.09 -29.32
CA LEU A 120 -12.68 11.93 -30.63
C LEU A 120 -12.36 13.06 -31.61
N ILE A 121 -11.80 14.17 -31.13
CA ILE A 121 -11.60 15.41 -31.90
C ILE A 121 -10.10 15.69 -32.14
N THR A 122 -9.19 15.12 -31.33
CA THR A 122 -7.75 15.30 -31.48
C THR A 122 -7.00 14.01 -31.79
N SER A 123 -5.93 14.13 -32.59
CA SER A 123 -4.95 13.08 -32.93
C SER A 123 -4.46 12.32 -31.68
N PRO A 124 -4.04 11.03 -31.80
CA PRO A 124 -3.61 10.15 -30.70
C PRO A 124 -2.55 10.72 -29.74
N PHE A 125 -1.95 11.86 -30.07
CA PHE A 125 -1.01 12.59 -29.22
C PHE A 125 -1.63 13.28 -27.99
N THR A 126 -2.96 13.34 -27.87
CA THR A 126 -3.64 14.03 -26.74
C THR A 126 -4.27 13.08 -25.72
N PHE A 127 -3.88 11.79 -25.74
CA PHE A 127 -4.30 10.82 -24.73
C PHE A 127 -3.68 11.10 -23.34
N PHE A 128 -2.60 11.88 -23.29
CA PHE A 128 -1.85 12.15 -22.06
C PHE A 128 -2.48 13.19 -21.13
N ALA A 129 -3.50 13.94 -21.56
CA ALA A 129 -4.03 15.07 -20.79
C ALA A 129 -5.17 14.71 -19.82
N THR A 130 -5.78 13.53 -19.93
CA THR A 130 -6.87 13.07 -19.05
C THR A 130 -6.42 12.06 -18.00
N ALA A 131 -5.16 11.60 -18.05
CA ALA A 131 -4.52 10.86 -16.97
C ALA A 131 -4.28 11.72 -15.71
N ALA A 132 -4.42 13.05 -15.82
CA ALA A 132 -4.17 14.01 -14.74
C ALA A 132 -5.26 14.07 -13.64
N VAL A 133 -6.30 13.23 -13.68
CA VAL A 133 -7.34 13.18 -12.63
C VAL A 133 -7.13 12.01 -11.64
N THR A 134 -6.16 11.14 -11.88
CA THR A 134 -5.71 10.17 -10.88
C THR A 134 -4.21 10.03 -11.02
N ASP A 135 -3.43 10.83 -10.30
CA ASP A 135 -2.11 10.38 -9.83
C ASP A 135 -2.40 9.15 -8.96
N LYS A 136 -2.59 7.99 -9.61
CA LYS A 136 -2.80 6.71 -8.93
C LYS A 136 -1.53 6.48 -8.14
N VAL A 137 -1.62 6.60 -6.83
CA VAL A 137 -0.49 6.37 -5.93
C VAL A 137 -0.13 4.89 -6.07
N LEU A 138 0.91 4.61 -6.86
CA LEU A 138 1.52 3.29 -6.96
C LEU A 138 1.98 2.91 -5.55
N ARG A 139 1.29 1.94 -4.93
CA ARG A 139 1.60 1.51 -3.57
C ARG A 139 2.48 0.28 -3.57
N CYS A 140 3.75 0.54 -3.28
CA CYS A 140 4.71 -0.35 -2.64
C CYS A 140 5.72 -1.04 -3.56
N SER A 141 6.88 -1.32 -2.97
CA SER A 141 7.92 -2.17 -3.53
C SER A 141 8.21 -3.30 -2.54
N ALA A 142 8.39 -4.52 -3.03
CA ALA A 142 8.79 -5.66 -2.19
C ALA A 142 9.90 -6.47 -2.85
N LEU A 143 10.72 -7.12 -2.01
CA LEU A 143 11.77 -8.02 -2.45
C LEU A 143 11.82 -9.24 -1.53
N ILE A 144 11.78 -10.43 -2.10
CA ILE A 144 12.14 -11.69 -1.46
C ILE A 144 13.48 -12.10 -2.04
N LYS A 145 14.50 -12.30 -1.21
CA LYS A 145 15.87 -12.64 -1.63
C LYS A 145 16.30 -13.94 -0.98
N LEU A 146 16.56 -14.94 -1.81
CA LEU A 146 17.19 -16.19 -1.39
C LEU A 146 18.70 -16.09 -1.60
N THR A 147 19.45 -16.32 -0.54
CA THR A 147 20.92 -16.41 -0.58
C THR A 147 21.36 -17.85 -0.31
N SER A 148 22.67 -18.13 -0.37
CA SER A 148 23.19 -19.45 0.00
C SER A 148 23.06 -19.78 1.49
N SER A 149 22.79 -18.80 2.34
CA SER A 149 22.81 -18.95 3.80
C SER A 149 21.52 -18.53 4.49
N ASP A 150 20.66 -17.75 3.84
CA ASP A 150 19.49 -17.13 4.47
C ASP A 150 18.43 -16.69 3.45
N LEU A 151 17.24 -16.37 3.94
CA LEU A 151 16.11 -15.82 3.20
C LEU A 151 15.76 -14.43 3.76
N PHE A 152 15.94 -13.39 2.96
CA PHE A 152 15.56 -12.03 3.29
C PHE A 152 14.25 -11.65 2.62
N PHE A 153 13.44 -10.83 3.28
CA PHE A 153 12.22 -10.29 2.72
C PHE A 153 11.98 -8.88 3.26
N GLY A 154 11.58 -7.98 2.38
CA GLY A 154 11.41 -6.58 2.68
C GLY A 154 10.26 -5.97 1.88
N HIS A 155 9.62 -5.00 2.50
CA HIS A 155 8.50 -4.26 1.95
C HIS A 155 8.71 -2.77 2.25
N ASP A 156 8.58 -1.93 1.24
CA ASP A 156 8.58 -0.47 1.37
C ASP A 156 7.23 0.08 0.94
N THR A 157 6.46 0.57 1.92
CA THR A 157 5.13 1.12 1.70
C THR A 157 5.21 2.51 1.07
N TRP A 158 4.56 2.67 -0.08
CA TRP A 158 4.43 3.99 -0.70
C TRP A 158 3.06 4.56 -0.38
N ASP A 159 3.03 5.73 0.23
CA ASP A 159 1.78 6.38 0.61
C ASP A 159 1.91 7.91 0.68
N THR A 160 0.79 8.60 0.84
CA THR A 160 0.76 10.03 1.17
C THR A 160 1.37 10.27 2.55
N TYR A 161 2.06 11.40 2.73
CA TYR A 161 2.63 11.72 4.03
C TYR A 161 1.59 11.98 5.12
N SER A 162 0.36 12.33 4.75
CA SER A 162 -0.77 12.44 5.68
C SER A 162 -1.10 11.11 6.34
N THR A 163 -1.06 10.01 5.58
CA THR A 163 -1.38 8.66 6.06
C THR A 163 -0.14 7.84 6.43
N ALA A 164 1.06 8.31 6.12
CA ALA A 164 2.32 7.71 6.55
C ALA A 164 2.64 7.91 8.05
N SER A 165 1.82 8.66 8.80
CA SER A 165 2.01 8.89 10.25
C SER A 165 0.70 9.32 10.92
N PRO A 166 0.47 8.97 12.20
CA PRO A 166 1.27 8.09 13.06
C PRO A 166 1.24 6.61 12.63
N ARG A 167 2.33 5.87 12.92
CA ARG A 167 2.47 4.43 12.67
C ARG A 167 2.48 3.65 13.99
N ILE A 168 1.93 2.43 13.98
CA ILE A 168 1.97 1.49 15.10
C ILE A 168 2.32 0.10 14.55
N TYR A 169 3.46 -0.44 14.95
CA TYR A 169 3.75 -1.86 14.77
C TYR A 169 2.96 -2.67 15.80
N LYS A 170 2.26 -3.71 15.36
CA LYS A 170 1.32 -4.47 16.19
C LYS A 170 1.76 -5.92 16.25
N THR A 171 1.80 -6.48 17.45
CA THR A 171 1.86 -7.93 17.69
C THR A 171 0.61 -8.34 18.44
N ILE A 172 -0.24 -9.13 17.81
CA ILE A 172 -1.47 -9.66 18.41
C ILE A 172 -1.33 -11.15 18.59
N SER A 173 -1.51 -11.60 19.83
CA SER A 173 -1.56 -13.01 20.20
C SER A 173 -2.96 -13.36 20.70
N LEU A 174 -3.66 -14.25 20.00
CA LEU A 174 -5.01 -14.68 20.33
C LEU A 174 -5.26 -16.14 19.95
N PRO A 175 -6.12 -16.87 20.66
CA PRO A 175 -6.56 -18.19 20.23
C PRO A 175 -7.50 -18.04 19.02
N VAL A 176 -7.26 -18.77 17.95
CA VAL A 176 -8.14 -18.89 16.78
C VAL A 176 -8.81 -20.25 16.72
N ARG A 177 -9.94 -20.32 16.03
CA ARG A 177 -10.65 -21.59 15.80
C ARG A 177 -9.77 -22.55 15.01
N ASN A 178 -9.88 -23.83 15.34
CA ASN A 178 -9.18 -24.90 14.65
C ASN A 178 -10.23 -25.92 14.19
N PRO A 179 -10.34 -26.21 12.88
CA PRO A 179 -11.29 -27.22 12.37
C PRO A 179 -11.08 -28.59 13.02
N ASN A 180 -9.84 -28.91 13.36
CA ASN A 180 -9.40 -30.25 13.70
C ASN A 180 -9.18 -30.44 15.21
N GLY A 181 -9.61 -29.50 16.06
CA GLY A 181 -9.37 -29.62 17.49
C GLY A 181 -9.66 -28.37 18.33
N PRO A 182 -9.04 -28.25 19.52
CA PRO A 182 -9.20 -27.06 20.35
C PRO A 182 -8.59 -25.82 19.67
N PRO A 183 -9.02 -24.61 20.07
CA PRO A 183 -8.43 -23.37 19.57
C PRO A 183 -6.91 -23.37 19.68
N ILE A 184 -6.24 -22.90 18.64
CA ILE A 184 -4.79 -22.84 18.54
C ILE A 184 -4.31 -21.41 18.74
N LEU A 185 -3.14 -21.23 19.36
CA LEU A 185 -2.55 -19.91 19.51
C LEU A 185 -2.09 -19.40 18.14
N HIS A 186 -2.60 -18.24 17.74
CA HIS A 186 -2.16 -17.48 16.59
C HIS A 186 -1.45 -16.22 17.05
N VAL A 187 -0.33 -15.90 16.42
CA VAL A 187 0.42 -14.67 16.65
C VAL A 187 0.68 -14.00 15.33
N ASP A 188 0.18 -12.78 15.19
CA ASP A 188 0.32 -11.95 14.00
C ASP A 188 1.11 -10.68 14.36
N SER A 189 2.24 -10.45 13.68
CA SER A 189 3.09 -9.28 13.87
C SER A 189 3.25 -8.50 12.57
N PHE A 190 2.80 -7.25 12.54
CA PHE A 190 2.67 -6.46 11.33
C PHE A 190 2.82 -4.96 11.52
N SER A 191 3.31 -4.28 10.48
CA SER A 191 3.30 -2.81 10.39
C SER A 191 1.89 -2.30 10.16
N SER A 192 1.51 -1.18 10.77
CA SER A 192 0.14 -0.66 10.66
C SER A 192 0.06 0.80 11.12
N SER A 193 -1.15 1.32 11.17
CA SER A 193 -1.50 2.66 11.67
C SER A 193 -2.61 2.58 12.72
N PRO A 194 -2.82 3.61 13.56
CA PRO A 194 -3.88 3.61 14.55
C PRO A 194 -5.26 3.41 13.93
N GLY A 195 -6.09 2.59 14.57
CA GLY A 195 -7.48 2.37 14.14
C GLY A 195 -7.63 1.25 13.11
N PHE A 196 -6.64 1.01 12.26
CA PHE A 196 -6.61 -0.19 11.42
C PHE A 196 -6.56 -1.46 12.28
N VAL A 197 -7.27 -2.51 11.87
CA VAL A 197 -7.16 -3.84 12.47
C VAL A 197 -6.26 -4.78 11.69
N ALA A 198 -6.01 -4.44 10.41
CA ALA A 198 -5.06 -5.05 9.49
C ALA A 198 -3.82 -4.14 9.29
N SER A 199 -2.86 -4.57 8.48
CA SER A 199 -1.65 -3.82 8.14
C SER A 199 -1.96 -2.65 7.21
N ILE A 200 -2.62 -2.92 6.06
CA ILE A 200 -2.88 -2.00 4.95
C ILE A 200 -1.60 -1.61 4.17
N ASP A 201 -0.42 -2.05 4.63
CA ASP A 201 0.84 -1.78 3.95
C ASP A 201 1.05 -2.65 2.70
N ASP A 202 0.97 -3.99 2.71
CA ASP A 202 0.88 -4.94 3.84
C ASP A 202 2.20 -5.71 4.13
N TYR A 203 2.53 -5.89 5.42
CA TYR A 203 3.61 -6.77 5.88
C TYR A 203 3.21 -7.50 7.16
N TYR A 204 3.17 -8.84 7.12
CA TYR A 204 2.88 -9.69 8.27
C TYR A 204 3.93 -10.77 8.49
N THR A 205 4.19 -11.08 9.75
CA THR A 205 4.89 -12.30 10.17
C THR A 205 4.00 -13.07 11.13
N ILE A 206 3.63 -14.28 10.71
CA ILE A 206 2.69 -15.14 11.42
C ILE A 206 3.45 -16.26 12.11
N SER A 207 3.05 -16.58 13.34
CA SER A 207 3.53 -17.75 14.08
C SER A 207 2.40 -18.41 14.87
N GLY A 208 2.62 -19.65 15.30
CA GLY A 208 1.64 -20.42 16.07
C GLY A 208 0.72 -21.27 15.19
N THR A 209 -0.04 -20.65 14.28
CA THR A 209 -0.88 -21.37 13.29
C THR A 209 -0.07 -21.85 12.09
N SER A 210 0.91 -21.07 11.67
CA SER A 210 1.79 -21.32 10.54
C SER A 210 3.13 -20.61 10.73
N ALA A 211 4.04 -20.69 9.76
CA ALA A 211 5.31 -19.96 9.74
C ALA A 211 5.39 -18.97 8.58
N LEU A 212 4.24 -18.39 8.20
CA LEU A 212 4.11 -17.55 7.01
C LEU A 212 4.62 -16.12 7.23
N THR A 213 5.28 -15.57 6.22
CA THR A 213 5.40 -14.13 5.99
C THR A 213 4.46 -13.78 4.84
N VAL A 214 3.67 -12.72 4.98
CA VAL A 214 2.70 -12.27 3.99
C VAL A 214 2.98 -10.82 3.65
N ILE A 215 3.24 -10.53 2.37
CA ILE A 215 3.59 -9.20 1.86
C ILE A 215 2.78 -8.94 0.59
N GLU A 216 2.41 -7.70 0.31
CA GLU A 216 1.77 -7.35 -0.97
C GLU A 216 2.38 -6.11 -1.62
N THR A 217 2.14 -5.95 -2.93
CA THR A 217 2.17 -4.62 -3.55
C THR A 217 0.92 -4.44 -4.41
N SER A 218 0.36 -3.23 -4.43
CA SER A 218 -0.93 -3.01 -5.07
C SER A 218 -0.82 -2.86 -6.59
N ASN A 219 -1.65 -3.58 -7.33
CA ASN A 219 -1.72 -3.48 -8.78
C ASN A 219 -2.77 -2.46 -9.20
N ASN A 220 -2.54 -1.79 -10.33
CA ASN A 220 -3.51 -0.87 -10.88
C ASN A 220 -4.52 -1.56 -11.79
N VAL A 221 -5.81 -1.24 -11.62
CA VAL A 221 -6.83 -1.54 -12.61
C VAL A 221 -7.00 -0.32 -13.55
N TYR A 222 -6.56 -0.45 -14.80
CA TYR A 222 -6.66 0.60 -15.83
C TYR A 222 -7.97 0.50 -16.62
N ASP A 223 -8.47 -0.71 -16.86
CA ASP A 223 -9.77 -0.92 -17.49
C ASP A 223 -10.89 -0.82 -16.46
N VAL A 224 -11.44 0.38 -16.30
CA VAL A 224 -12.55 0.67 -15.38
C VAL A 224 -13.80 -0.18 -15.63
N ARG A 225 -13.93 -0.82 -16.80
CA ARG A 225 -15.06 -1.73 -17.08
C ARG A 225 -14.98 -3.01 -16.24
N ALA A 226 -13.80 -3.39 -15.77
CA ALA A 226 -13.59 -4.54 -14.89
C ALA A 226 -14.42 -4.43 -13.60
N TYR A 227 -14.62 -3.21 -13.08
CA TYR A 227 -15.41 -2.97 -11.87
C TYR A 227 -16.90 -3.29 -11.99
N LYS A 228 -17.41 -3.64 -13.18
CA LYS A 228 -18.74 -4.23 -13.31
C LYS A 228 -18.88 -5.58 -12.61
N ALA A 229 -17.76 -6.23 -12.28
CA ALA A 229 -17.72 -7.47 -11.53
C ALA A 229 -17.89 -7.27 -10.01
N LEU A 230 -17.78 -6.03 -9.50
CA LEU A 230 -17.91 -5.77 -8.07
C LEU A 230 -19.32 -6.14 -7.58
N SER A 231 -19.38 -6.79 -6.43
CA SER A 231 -20.62 -7.18 -5.77
C SER A 231 -20.55 -6.85 -4.28
N PRO A 232 -21.63 -6.30 -3.68
CA PRO A 232 -21.68 -6.16 -2.23
C PRO A 232 -21.75 -7.53 -1.53
N GLU A 233 -22.10 -8.61 -2.24
CA GLU A 233 -22.04 -9.98 -1.75
C GLU A 233 -20.63 -10.57 -1.91
N SER A 234 -19.68 -9.96 -1.19
CA SER A 234 -18.25 -10.30 -1.20
C SER A 234 -17.64 -10.05 0.19
N VAL A 235 -16.35 -10.33 0.35
CA VAL A 235 -15.57 -9.95 1.54
C VAL A 235 -14.44 -9.01 1.11
N PHE A 236 -14.33 -7.84 1.75
CA PHE A 236 -13.31 -6.85 1.42
C PHE A 236 -11.89 -7.35 1.72
N CYS A 237 -10.90 -6.80 1.01
CA CYS A 237 -9.51 -7.28 1.03
C CYS A 237 -8.93 -7.34 2.45
N TRP A 238 -9.04 -6.27 3.24
CA TRP A 238 -8.52 -6.23 4.60
C TRP A 238 -9.03 -7.38 5.48
N ALA A 239 -10.28 -7.78 5.31
CA ALA A 239 -10.90 -8.83 6.08
C ALA A 239 -10.45 -10.21 5.58
N ARG A 240 -10.38 -10.41 4.26
CA ARG A 240 -9.88 -11.65 3.66
C ARG A 240 -8.43 -11.92 4.05
N THR A 241 -7.58 -10.89 4.07
CA THR A 241 -6.19 -11.00 4.55
C THR A 241 -6.13 -11.50 5.99
N MET A 242 -6.89 -10.89 6.91
CA MET A 242 -6.91 -11.31 8.31
C MET A 242 -7.48 -12.72 8.51
N VAL A 243 -8.47 -13.12 7.71
CA VAL A 243 -9.04 -14.47 7.74
C VAL A 243 -8.03 -15.49 7.24
N ALA A 244 -7.40 -15.25 6.08
CA ALA A 244 -6.38 -16.12 5.52
C ALA A 244 -5.17 -16.27 6.46
N ASN A 245 -4.71 -15.19 7.08
CA ASN A 245 -3.63 -15.22 8.08
C ASN A 245 -3.94 -16.16 9.26
N GLN A 246 -5.20 -16.19 9.71
CA GLN A 246 -5.62 -17.01 10.86
C GLN A 246 -5.86 -18.48 10.49
N MET A 247 -6.33 -18.74 9.28
CA MET A 247 -6.79 -20.07 8.85
C MET A 247 -5.71 -20.90 8.17
N ALA A 248 -4.81 -20.27 7.42
CA ALA A 248 -3.89 -20.96 6.53
C ALA A 248 -2.71 -21.60 7.29
N GLY A 249 -2.44 -22.86 6.96
CA GLY A 249 -1.27 -23.59 7.46
C GLY A 249 -0.02 -23.41 6.60
N ASP A 250 -0.19 -23.14 5.31
CA ASP A 250 0.85 -22.94 4.30
C ASP A 250 0.39 -21.93 3.23
N GLY A 251 1.24 -21.66 2.23
CA GLY A 251 0.98 -20.66 1.21
C GLY A 251 -0.18 -20.98 0.27
N GLU A 252 -0.38 -22.26 -0.08
CA GLU A 252 -1.48 -22.69 -0.96
C GLU A 252 -2.82 -22.50 -0.24
N ALA A 253 -2.93 -22.97 1.00
CA ALA A 253 -4.13 -22.76 1.82
C ALA A 253 -4.42 -21.27 2.07
N TRP A 254 -3.38 -20.41 2.11
CA TRP A 254 -3.57 -18.96 2.21
C TRP A 254 -4.22 -18.40 0.95
N GLY A 255 -3.72 -18.80 -0.24
CA GLY A 255 -4.29 -18.38 -1.52
C GLY A 255 -5.75 -18.83 -1.69
N GLU A 256 -6.07 -20.06 -1.28
CA GLU A 256 -7.45 -20.56 -1.28
C GLU A 256 -8.37 -19.74 -0.36
N ALA A 257 -7.98 -19.55 0.90
CA ALA A 257 -8.78 -18.80 1.86
C ALA A 257 -8.96 -17.32 1.47
N PHE A 258 -7.91 -16.69 0.91
CA PHE A 258 -7.97 -15.30 0.46
C PHE A 258 -8.85 -15.12 -0.80
N SER A 259 -8.99 -16.15 -1.63
CA SER A 259 -9.78 -16.12 -2.87
C SER A 259 -11.28 -16.28 -2.66
N GLU A 260 -11.69 -16.82 -1.50
CA GLU A 260 -13.10 -17.03 -1.17
C GLU A 260 -13.87 -15.70 -1.17
N LEU A 261 -14.86 -15.59 -2.07
CA LEU A 261 -15.73 -14.41 -2.24
C LEU A 261 -14.96 -13.09 -2.34
N HIS A 262 -13.85 -13.10 -3.06
CA HIS A 262 -13.00 -11.94 -3.29
C HIS A 262 -13.80 -10.75 -3.86
N SER A 263 -13.45 -9.54 -3.41
CA SER A 263 -14.25 -8.33 -3.67
C SER A 263 -13.95 -7.65 -5.00
N GLY A 264 -12.78 -7.90 -5.60
CA GLY A 264 -12.27 -7.13 -6.72
C GLY A 264 -11.81 -5.71 -6.33
N THR A 265 -11.52 -5.51 -5.04
CA THR A 265 -11.07 -4.23 -4.46
C THR A 265 -9.80 -4.46 -3.65
N TYR A 266 -8.97 -3.43 -3.58
CA TYR A 266 -7.57 -3.47 -3.18
C TYR A 266 -6.81 -4.60 -3.90
N ASN A 267 -6.81 -4.49 -5.23
CA ASN A 267 -6.28 -5.50 -6.14
C ASN A 267 -4.75 -5.56 -6.06
N ASN A 268 -4.19 -6.61 -5.44
CA ASN A 268 -2.76 -6.66 -5.12
C ASN A 268 -2.07 -7.91 -5.70
N GLN A 269 -0.74 -7.88 -5.75
CA GLN A 269 0.11 -9.08 -5.83
C GLN A 269 0.59 -9.43 -4.41
N TRP A 270 0.11 -10.54 -3.87
CA TRP A 270 0.49 -11.10 -2.58
C TRP A 270 1.61 -12.13 -2.72
N LEU A 271 2.62 -12.03 -1.85
CA LEU A 271 3.76 -12.92 -1.73
C LEU A 271 3.66 -13.66 -0.41
N ILE A 272 3.37 -14.96 -0.46
CA ILE A 272 3.19 -15.81 0.71
C ILE A 272 4.42 -16.69 0.87
N VAL A 273 5.28 -16.33 1.82
CA VAL A 273 6.55 -17.00 2.08
C VAL A 273 6.39 -17.94 3.27
N ASP A 274 6.49 -19.24 3.04
CA ASP A 274 6.52 -20.24 4.11
C ASP A 274 7.95 -20.46 4.61
N ARG A 275 8.29 -19.82 5.74
CA ARG A 275 9.62 -19.92 6.34
C ARG A 275 9.93 -21.33 6.87
N GLY A 276 8.93 -22.20 6.99
CA GLY A 276 9.11 -23.61 7.32
C GLY A 276 9.59 -24.47 6.15
N ARG A 277 9.57 -23.93 4.92
CA ARG A 277 9.85 -24.66 3.66
C ARG A 277 11.08 -24.13 2.91
N ILE A 278 12.01 -23.46 3.61
CA ILE A 278 13.22 -22.85 3.02
C ILE A 278 14.09 -23.85 2.26
N ASP A 279 14.08 -25.13 2.67
CA ASP A 279 14.87 -26.20 2.05
C ASP A 279 14.07 -27.07 1.07
N GLU A 280 12.78 -26.81 0.88
CA GLU A 280 11.88 -27.61 0.04
C GLU A 280 11.82 -27.11 -1.40
N ASP A 281 11.68 -28.02 -2.37
CA ASP A 281 11.60 -27.64 -3.79
C ASP A 281 10.27 -26.96 -4.16
N GLU A 282 9.26 -27.04 -3.29
CA GLU A 282 7.90 -26.50 -3.46
C GLU A 282 7.38 -25.91 -2.12
N GLY A 283 6.50 -24.92 -2.22
CA GLY A 283 5.77 -24.30 -1.12
C GLY A 283 6.50 -23.18 -0.38
N LEU A 284 7.74 -22.83 -0.76
CA LEU A 284 8.47 -21.72 -0.15
C LEU A 284 7.84 -20.37 -0.49
N LEU A 285 7.41 -20.18 -1.74
CA LEU A 285 6.76 -18.95 -2.20
C LEU A 285 5.53 -19.29 -3.02
N VAL A 286 4.35 -18.85 -2.55
CA VAL A 286 3.13 -18.80 -3.35
C VAL A 286 2.83 -17.34 -3.70
N VAL A 287 2.49 -17.08 -4.96
CA VAL A 287 2.14 -15.74 -5.44
C VAL A 287 0.67 -15.72 -5.83
N VAL A 288 -0.08 -14.79 -5.24
CA VAL A 288 -1.52 -14.63 -5.44
C VAL A 288 -1.80 -13.25 -6.01
N GLU A 289 -2.54 -13.15 -7.11
CA GLU A 289 -2.98 -11.88 -7.68
C GLU A 289 -4.49 -11.82 -7.82
N GLU A 290 -5.03 -10.64 -7.51
CA GLU A 290 -6.44 -10.33 -7.68
C GLU A 290 -6.65 -9.28 -8.77
N ALA A 291 -7.68 -9.49 -9.60
CA ALA A 291 -8.32 -8.46 -10.41
C ALA A 291 -9.85 -8.52 -10.17
N PRO A 292 -10.62 -7.48 -10.55
CA PRO A 292 -12.07 -7.54 -10.45
C PRO A 292 -12.66 -8.75 -11.20
N GLY A 293 -13.20 -9.71 -10.44
CA GLY A 293 -13.79 -10.95 -10.95
C GLY A 293 -12.80 -12.06 -11.34
N LEU A 294 -11.51 -11.94 -11.02
CA LEU A 294 -10.51 -12.98 -11.27
C LEU A 294 -9.46 -13.06 -10.14
N MET A 295 -9.21 -14.27 -9.65
CA MET A 295 -8.08 -14.60 -8.77
C MET A 295 -7.13 -15.55 -9.51
N HIS A 296 -5.82 -15.37 -9.32
CA HIS A 296 -4.79 -16.30 -9.77
C HIS A 296 -3.84 -16.61 -8.61
N SER A 297 -3.60 -17.88 -8.31
CA SER A 297 -2.66 -18.32 -7.28
C SER A 297 -1.79 -19.46 -7.82
N GLU A 298 -0.47 -19.35 -7.67
CA GLU A 298 0.48 -20.38 -8.13
C GLU A 298 1.74 -20.42 -7.22
N ASP A 299 2.32 -21.61 -7.08
CA ASP A 299 3.61 -21.81 -6.43
C ASP A 299 4.77 -21.31 -7.32
N MET A 300 5.52 -20.35 -6.81
CA MET A 300 6.65 -19.70 -7.49
C MET A 300 8.00 -20.08 -6.90
N THR A 301 8.07 -21.13 -6.09
CA THR A 301 9.31 -21.62 -5.45
C THR A 301 10.39 -21.93 -6.50
N GLY A 302 10.02 -22.62 -7.58
CA GLY A 302 10.96 -22.95 -8.66
C GLY A 302 11.59 -21.71 -9.30
N ARG A 303 10.80 -20.65 -9.51
CA ARG A 303 11.30 -19.37 -10.04
C ARG A 303 12.16 -18.64 -9.01
N LEU A 304 11.73 -18.53 -7.76
CA LEU A 304 12.51 -17.91 -6.68
C LEU A 304 13.88 -18.58 -6.53
N ARG A 305 13.95 -19.92 -6.62
CA ARG A 305 15.21 -20.67 -6.56
C ARG A 305 16.09 -20.47 -7.79
N SER A 306 15.50 -20.45 -8.98
CA SER A 306 16.21 -20.22 -10.25
C SER A 306 16.85 -18.83 -10.28
N ASP A 307 16.07 -17.81 -9.93
CA ASP A 307 16.48 -16.41 -10.10
C ASP A 307 17.21 -15.90 -8.84
N GLY A 308 17.02 -16.55 -7.70
CA GLY A 308 17.57 -16.17 -6.40
C GLY A 308 16.82 -15.01 -5.73
N TYR A 309 15.76 -14.50 -6.35
CA TYR A 309 14.92 -13.44 -5.79
C TYR A 309 13.53 -13.39 -6.45
N TRP A 310 12.60 -12.67 -5.81
CA TRP A 310 11.34 -12.21 -6.38
C TRP A 310 11.16 -10.73 -6.04
N GLY A 311 11.05 -9.85 -7.04
CA GLY A 311 10.76 -8.44 -6.84
C GLY A 311 9.31 -8.12 -7.22
N SER A 312 8.61 -7.30 -6.43
CA SER A 312 7.23 -6.87 -6.66
C SER A 312 7.13 -5.34 -6.63
N TYR A 313 6.37 -4.75 -7.56
CA TYR A 313 6.47 -3.32 -7.89
C TYR A 313 5.26 -2.80 -8.68
N ASN A 314 4.04 -3.18 -8.28
CA ASN A 314 2.77 -2.64 -8.81
C ASN A 314 2.45 -2.94 -10.27
N VAL A 315 3.03 -4.01 -10.81
CA VAL A 315 2.67 -4.55 -12.12
C VAL A 315 2.25 -5.98 -11.89
N ALA A 316 1.09 -6.40 -12.42
CA ALA A 316 0.67 -7.79 -12.27
C ALA A 316 1.62 -8.72 -13.04
N PHE A 317 1.95 -9.87 -12.46
CA PHE A 317 2.83 -10.89 -13.02
C PHE A 317 2.10 -11.81 -14.00
N TYR A 318 0.88 -12.23 -13.68
CA TYR A 318 0.13 -13.15 -14.52
C TYR A 318 -0.53 -12.44 -15.71
N GLU A 319 -0.47 -13.08 -16.88
CA GLU A 319 -0.98 -12.49 -18.14
C GLU A 319 -2.50 -12.29 -18.15
N ASP A 320 -3.24 -13.21 -17.55
CA ASP A 320 -4.69 -13.15 -17.43
C ASP A 320 -5.15 -12.01 -16.49
N ILE A 321 -4.44 -11.82 -15.37
CA ILE A 321 -4.66 -10.69 -14.45
C ILE A 321 -4.39 -9.36 -15.17
N ARG A 322 -3.24 -9.22 -15.83
CA ARG A 322 -2.93 -8.02 -16.64
C ARG A 322 -4.00 -7.75 -17.70
N ALA A 323 -4.51 -8.79 -18.36
CA ALA A 323 -5.53 -8.66 -19.38
C ALA A 323 -6.86 -8.11 -18.81
N VAL A 324 -7.30 -8.57 -17.62
CA VAL A 324 -8.49 -8.02 -16.95
C VAL A 324 -8.27 -6.58 -16.51
N MET A 325 -7.09 -6.27 -15.97
CA MET A 325 -6.74 -4.94 -15.49
C MET A 325 -6.52 -3.93 -16.63
N GLY A 326 -6.29 -4.38 -17.86
CA GLY A 326 -5.87 -3.51 -18.97
C GLY A 326 -4.45 -2.99 -18.81
N GLU A 327 -3.59 -3.70 -18.07
CA GLU A 327 -2.17 -3.39 -17.95
C GLU A 327 -1.44 -3.76 -19.24
N THR A 328 -0.63 -2.82 -19.74
CA THR A 328 0.12 -2.96 -20.99
C THR A 328 1.62 -3.02 -20.76
N GLU A 329 2.11 -2.58 -19.61
CA GLU A 329 3.50 -2.72 -19.21
C GLU A 329 3.81 -4.20 -18.93
N GLY A 330 4.90 -4.69 -19.51
CA GLY A 330 5.42 -6.00 -19.17
C GLY A 330 6.04 -5.99 -17.77
N TYR A 331 5.81 -7.06 -16.99
CA TYR A 331 6.32 -7.17 -15.62
C TYR A 331 7.82 -6.82 -15.53
N TRP A 332 8.64 -7.41 -16.39
CA TRP A 332 10.09 -7.19 -16.40
C TRP A 332 10.55 -5.89 -17.05
N ASP A 333 9.65 -5.16 -17.73
CA ASP A 333 9.97 -3.90 -18.40
C ASP A 333 9.91 -2.70 -17.45
N ALA A 334 9.23 -2.87 -16.30
CA ALA A 334 9.06 -1.83 -15.30
C ALA A 334 10.41 -1.30 -14.79
N PRO A 335 10.57 0.01 -14.55
CA PRO A 335 11.80 0.61 -14.04
C PRO A 335 12.32 -0.07 -12.75
N ARG A 336 11.43 -0.35 -11.80
CA ARG A 336 11.78 -1.03 -10.54
C ARG A 336 12.20 -2.48 -10.74
N ALA A 337 11.67 -3.18 -11.75
CA ALA A 337 12.11 -4.52 -12.10
C ALA A 337 13.61 -4.52 -12.48
N LYS A 338 14.02 -3.54 -13.29
CA LYS A 338 15.41 -3.36 -13.73
C LYS A 338 16.33 -3.00 -12.56
N ILE A 339 15.90 -2.10 -11.68
CA ILE A 339 16.66 -1.74 -10.48
C ILE A 339 16.83 -2.95 -9.56
N PHE A 340 15.77 -3.72 -9.29
CA PHE A 340 15.90 -4.94 -8.50
C PHE A 340 16.82 -5.96 -9.16
N ALA A 341 16.75 -6.15 -10.48
CA ALA A 341 17.65 -7.05 -11.19
C ALA A 341 19.13 -6.65 -11.05
N GLU A 342 19.43 -5.34 -11.01
CA GLU A 342 20.79 -4.82 -10.81
C GLU A 342 21.27 -4.94 -9.36
N LEU A 343 20.40 -4.69 -8.39
CA LEU A 343 20.79 -4.53 -6.98
C LEU A 343 20.61 -5.79 -6.13
N GLN A 344 19.69 -6.69 -6.46
CA GLN A 344 19.33 -7.80 -5.56
C GLN A 344 20.53 -8.68 -5.16
N SER A 345 21.53 -8.82 -6.04
CA SER A 345 22.70 -9.65 -5.75
C SER A 345 23.61 -9.07 -4.67
N SER A 346 23.48 -7.78 -4.32
CA SER A 346 24.24 -7.18 -3.22
C SER A 346 23.64 -7.47 -1.84
N VAL A 347 22.45 -8.07 -1.78
CA VAL A 347 21.78 -8.41 -0.51
C VAL A 347 22.41 -9.67 0.07
N GLU A 348 23.20 -9.48 1.13
CA GLU A 348 23.87 -10.53 1.89
C GLU A 348 23.50 -10.51 3.38
N ASP A 349 22.91 -9.40 3.84
CA ASP A 349 22.53 -9.13 5.23
C ASP A 349 21.38 -8.10 5.30
N MET A 350 20.95 -7.77 6.53
CA MET A 350 19.87 -6.80 6.74
C MET A 350 20.25 -5.37 6.34
N ASP A 351 21.52 -4.98 6.43
CA ASP A 351 21.96 -3.62 6.08
C ASP A 351 21.90 -3.42 4.56
N SER A 352 22.41 -4.39 3.80
CA SER A 352 22.31 -4.42 2.35
C SER A 352 20.86 -4.59 1.86
N MET A 353 20.03 -5.39 2.54
CA MET A 353 18.59 -5.46 2.26
C MET A 353 17.92 -4.10 2.46
N THR A 354 18.21 -3.43 3.58
CA THR A 354 17.67 -2.09 3.88
C THR A 354 18.11 -1.08 2.84
N TYR A 355 19.36 -1.15 2.37
CA TYR A 355 19.86 -0.29 1.30
C TYR A 355 19.08 -0.48 -0.01
N VAL A 356 18.85 -1.72 -0.44
CA VAL A 356 18.13 -2.02 -1.69
C VAL A 356 16.66 -1.59 -1.59
N MET A 357 15.99 -1.86 -0.47
CA MET A 357 14.60 -1.45 -0.26
C MET A 357 14.45 0.07 -0.19
N GLY A 358 15.39 0.76 0.47
CA GLY A 358 15.42 2.22 0.57
C GLY A 358 16.10 2.93 -0.59
N TYR A 359 16.40 2.24 -1.69
CA TYR A 359 17.22 2.79 -2.76
C TYR A 359 16.46 3.87 -3.53
N ASN A 360 17.09 5.05 -3.59
CA ASN A 360 16.64 6.16 -4.42
C ASN A 360 17.85 6.98 -4.89
N ASN A 361 18.11 6.90 -6.19
CA ASN A 361 19.18 7.65 -6.85
C ASN A 361 18.71 8.20 -8.19
N TYR A 362 17.46 8.68 -8.23
CA TYR A 362 16.74 8.93 -9.47
C TYR A 362 17.42 9.91 -10.45
N LEU A 363 18.29 10.79 -9.95
CA LEU A 363 19.05 11.75 -10.76
C LEU A 363 20.21 11.12 -11.54
N ASN A 364 20.75 9.99 -11.06
CA ASN A 364 21.95 9.38 -11.63
C ASN A 364 21.71 7.94 -12.11
N ASP A 365 20.68 7.27 -11.61
CA ASP A 365 20.32 5.93 -12.04
C ASP A 365 19.62 5.98 -13.42
N PRO A 366 20.18 5.35 -14.46
CA PRO A 366 19.60 5.38 -15.80
C PRO A 366 18.23 4.71 -15.88
N ASN A 367 17.95 3.70 -15.04
CA ASN A 367 16.64 3.04 -15.00
C ASN A 367 15.56 3.94 -14.39
N SER A 368 15.96 4.94 -13.59
CA SER A 368 15.02 5.90 -13.02
C SER A 368 14.58 7.01 -13.99
N GLU A 369 15.26 7.18 -15.14
CA GLU A 369 14.94 8.22 -16.15
C GLU A 369 14.79 9.65 -15.59
N GLY A 370 15.48 10.00 -14.50
CA GLY A 370 15.29 11.29 -13.84
C GLY A 370 13.96 11.44 -13.09
N LYS A 371 13.18 10.37 -12.92
CA LYS A 371 11.89 10.34 -12.23
C LYS A 371 12.04 9.64 -10.88
N ASN A 372 11.72 10.38 -9.82
CA ASN A 372 11.75 9.87 -8.44
C ASN A 372 10.91 8.60 -8.25
N LEU A 373 9.72 8.55 -8.87
CA LEU A 373 8.76 7.45 -8.78
C LEU A 373 9.25 6.12 -9.38
N PHE A 374 10.41 6.09 -10.03
CA PHE A 374 10.96 4.87 -10.64
C PHE A 374 11.98 4.16 -9.74
N SER A 375 12.34 4.75 -8.60
CA SER A 375 13.20 4.15 -7.57
C SER A 375 12.46 3.08 -6.75
N THR A 376 13.15 2.26 -5.93
CA THR A 376 12.50 1.26 -5.06
C THR A 376 11.83 1.90 -3.86
N SER A 377 12.37 3.02 -3.40
CA SER A 377 11.75 3.90 -2.40
C SER A 377 11.51 5.28 -2.99
N THR A 378 10.32 5.85 -2.83
CA THR A 378 10.04 7.24 -3.25
C THR A 378 9.58 8.08 -2.07
N PRO A 379 10.17 9.27 -1.84
CA PRO A 379 9.43 10.32 -1.16
C PRO A 379 8.23 10.74 -2.04
N SER A 380 7.11 11.11 -1.41
CA SER A 380 5.89 11.58 -2.10
C SER A 380 6.20 12.49 -3.30
N SER A 381 5.36 12.43 -4.34
CA SER A 381 5.46 13.25 -5.58
C SER A 381 5.63 14.76 -5.33
N SER A 382 5.37 15.24 -4.12
CA SER A 382 5.63 16.61 -3.64
C SER A 382 7.09 17.09 -3.71
N LEU A 383 8.08 16.20 -3.85
CA LEU A 383 9.50 16.58 -4.05
C LEU A 383 9.91 16.69 -5.52
N THR A 384 9.01 16.42 -6.47
CA THR A 384 9.29 16.65 -7.88
C THR A 384 9.17 18.16 -8.16
N PRO A 385 10.25 18.86 -8.57
CA PRO A 385 10.13 20.27 -8.90
C PRO A 385 9.09 20.42 -10.03
N PRO A 386 8.15 21.38 -9.94
CA PRO A 386 7.18 21.58 -11.00
C PRO A 386 7.93 21.78 -12.31
N THR A 387 7.56 21.00 -13.33
CA THR A 387 8.07 21.13 -14.69
C THR A 387 7.71 22.52 -15.19
N THR A 388 8.60 23.48 -14.97
CA THR A 388 8.48 24.79 -15.58
C THR A 388 8.77 24.60 -17.07
N ASN A 389 7.70 24.50 -17.86
CA ASN A 389 7.75 24.77 -19.30
C ASN A 389 8.14 26.24 -19.48
N LEU A 390 9.42 26.55 -19.33
CA LEU A 390 9.97 27.83 -19.73
C LEU A 390 10.05 27.86 -21.25
N SER A 391 9.00 28.40 -21.86
CA SER A 391 9.10 28.97 -23.20
C SER A 391 10.20 30.03 -23.19
N PRO A 392 11.17 30.02 -24.13
CA PRO A 392 12.34 30.87 -24.08
C PRO A 392 12.04 32.28 -24.58
N THR A 393 11.12 33.02 -23.96
CA THR A 393 10.94 34.46 -24.19
C THR A 393 10.19 35.12 -23.04
N SER A 394 10.91 35.58 -22.01
CA SER A 394 10.53 36.82 -21.31
C SER A 394 11.69 37.31 -20.43
N HIS A 395 12.00 38.59 -20.58
CA HIS A 395 13.11 39.32 -19.98
C HIS A 395 13.29 39.11 -18.46
N PHE A 396 14.51 38.75 -18.06
CA PHE A 396 14.99 38.87 -16.68
C PHE A 396 15.04 40.35 -16.25
N PRO A 397 14.45 40.75 -15.12
CA PRO A 397 14.86 41.96 -14.43
C PRO A 397 16.24 41.71 -13.81
N GLN A 398 17.19 42.60 -14.10
CA GLN A 398 18.55 42.55 -13.55
C GLN A 398 18.55 42.53 -12.02
N SER A 399 19.35 41.63 -11.46
CA SER A 399 19.70 41.53 -10.04
C SER A 399 20.30 42.84 -9.50
N PRO A 400 19.94 43.30 -8.29
CA PRO A 400 20.57 44.46 -7.68
C PRO A 400 22.01 44.14 -7.24
N SER A 401 22.93 45.06 -7.57
CA SER A 401 24.36 45.03 -7.28
C SER A 401 24.69 44.88 -5.77
N PRO A 402 25.81 44.24 -5.40
CA PRO A 402 26.23 44.08 -4.01
C PRO A 402 26.75 45.39 -3.39
N PRO A 403 26.64 45.56 -2.05
CA PRO A 403 27.05 46.78 -1.36
C PRO A 403 28.58 46.94 -1.32
N LYS A 404 29.05 48.18 -1.54
CA LYS A 404 30.46 48.59 -1.54
C LYS A 404 31.07 48.50 -0.14
N THR A 405 32.17 47.75 -0.04
CA THR A 405 33.10 47.69 1.09
C THR A 405 33.88 49.00 1.21
N LEU A 406 33.85 49.64 2.40
CA LEU A 406 34.72 50.76 2.76
C LEU A 406 36.00 50.21 3.39
N ILE A 407 37.10 50.33 2.64
CA ILE A 407 38.47 50.10 3.11
C ILE A 407 38.91 51.32 3.92
N LYS A 408 39.35 51.12 5.17
CA LYS A 408 40.18 52.08 5.90
C LYS A 408 41.56 51.48 6.13
N GLU A 409 42.56 52.30 5.86
CA GLU A 409 43.96 51.99 5.67
C GLU A 409 44.70 51.51 6.95
N SER A 410 45.72 50.70 6.70
CA SER A 410 46.70 50.15 7.62
C SER A 410 47.82 51.12 8.01
N HIS A 411 48.33 51.06 9.25
CA HIS A 411 49.73 51.40 9.61
C HIS A 411 50.30 50.38 10.64
N PRO A 412 51.57 49.94 10.53
CA PRO A 412 52.21 48.91 11.38
C PRO A 412 53.24 49.53 12.37
N PRO A 413 54.14 48.78 13.02
CA PRO A 413 54.04 47.55 13.84
C PRO A 413 54.64 47.76 15.26
N LYS A 414 54.60 46.75 16.15
CA LYS A 414 55.68 46.54 17.15
C LYS A 414 55.68 45.11 17.74
N ARG A 415 56.86 44.47 17.68
CA ARG A 415 57.26 43.24 18.38
C ARG A 415 57.70 43.55 19.82
N GLY A 416 57.54 42.57 20.71
CA GLY A 416 58.24 42.40 21.99
C GLY A 416 57.59 41.22 22.73
N LEU A 417 58.13 40.00 22.62
CA LEU A 417 59.19 39.38 23.44
C LEU A 417 58.68 38.78 24.76
N GLU A 418 58.99 37.48 24.86
CA GLU A 418 59.35 36.69 26.04
C GLU A 418 58.28 35.93 26.85
N GLN A 419 58.75 34.73 27.19
CA GLN A 419 58.19 33.50 27.76
C GLN A 419 58.42 33.51 29.30
N PRO A 420 58.11 32.47 30.12
CA PRO A 420 58.11 31.02 29.85
C PRO A 420 56.74 30.36 29.74
#